data_AF-A0A427BA70-F1
#
_entry.id   AF-A0A427BA70-F1
#
_cell.length_a   1.000
_cell.length_b   1.000
_cell.length_c   1.000
_cell.angle_alpha   90.00
_cell.angle_beta   90.00
_cell.angle_gamma   90.00
#
_symmetry.space_group_name_H-M   'P 1'
#
loop_
_entity.id
_entity.type
_entity.pdbx_description
1 polymer ?
#
loop_
_entity_poly.entity_id
_entity_poly.type
_entity_poly.pdbx_seq_one_letter_code
_entity_poly.pdbx_strand_id
1 'polypeptide(L)'
;MSEARMSWAKNSILTTVVDDFFDFGGSREELESLISLVEEWDGTWKEEFCSEQVKIIFSALFKTINELGIRASALQQRSITHHLVQIWLSLMKSMMKEAQWTLNKEVPSLDEYMLNGYVSFALGPIILPALYFVGPQLPEYVVNHPEYQNLLKLVSTCGRLLNDIQGFQVRFSLYKLSLQLTNAV
;
A
#
# COMPACT_ATOMS: atom_id res chain seq x y z
N MET A 1 -4.08 -17.47 15.93
CA MET A 1 -4.18 -16.01 16.15
C MET A 1 -2.84 -15.27 16.25
N SER A 2 -1.73 -15.89 16.72
CA SER A 2 -0.43 -15.17 16.77
C SER A 2 0.07 -14.76 15.39
N GLU A 3 0.05 -15.66 14.40
CA GLU A 3 0.48 -15.37 13.03
C GLU A 3 -0.34 -14.25 12.38
N ALA A 4 -1.67 -14.24 12.59
CA ALA A 4 -2.53 -13.17 12.09
C ALA A 4 -2.13 -11.78 12.65
N ARG A 5 -1.87 -11.70 13.96
CA ARG A 5 -1.40 -10.44 14.59
C ARG A 5 -0.01 -10.04 14.13
N MET A 6 0.88 -11.01 13.91
CA MET A 6 2.22 -10.77 13.38
C MET A 6 2.16 -10.23 11.94
N SER A 7 1.33 -10.86 11.09
CA SER A 7 1.07 -10.40 9.72
C SER A 7 0.50 -8.97 9.72
N TRP A 8 -0.49 -8.70 10.57
CA TRP A 8 -1.07 -7.36 10.73
C TRP A 8 0.01 -6.34 11.10
N ALA A 9 0.78 -6.58 12.17
CA ALA A 9 1.77 -5.63 12.67
C ALA A 9 2.88 -5.35 11.65
N LYS A 10 3.42 -6.39 11.00
CA LYS A 10 4.46 -6.23 9.97
C LYS A 10 3.95 -5.38 8.80
N ASN A 11 2.76 -5.69 8.29
CA ASN A 11 2.19 -4.93 7.18
C ASN A 11 1.84 -3.50 7.59
N SER A 12 1.28 -3.27 8.78
CA SER A 12 0.98 -1.91 9.26
C SER A 12 2.23 -1.01 9.32
N ILE A 13 3.35 -1.53 9.81
CA ILE A 13 4.60 -0.76 9.86
C ILE A 13 5.11 -0.49 8.44
N LEU A 14 5.13 -1.50 7.57
CA LEU A 14 5.57 -1.33 6.19
C LEU A 14 4.68 -0.36 5.41
N THR A 15 3.36 -0.39 5.62
CA THR A 15 2.45 0.54 4.94
C THR A 15 2.75 1.97 5.32
N THR A 16 3.07 2.24 6.59
CA THR A 16 3.47 3.59 7.02
C THR A 16 4.78 4.03 6.39
N VAL A 17 5.79 3.15 6.32
CA VAL A 17 7.07 3.47 5.67
C VAL A 17 6.88 3.77 4.18
N VAL A 18 6.03 3.00 3.50
CA VAL A 18 5.72 3.21 2.09
C VAL A 18 4.90 4.49 1.89
N ASP A 19 3.92 4.77 2.75
CA ASP A 19 3.13 6.02 2.75
C ASP A 19 4.03 7.25 2.83
N ASP A 20 4.91 7.31 3.84
CA ASP A 20 5.86 8.42 4.00
C ASP A 20 6.79 8.56 2.77
N PHE A 21 7.19 7.44 2.18
CA PHE A 21 8.03 7.44 0.98
C PHE A 21 7.32 8.03 -0.24
N PHE A 22 6.04 7.69 -0.45
CA PHE A 22 5.25 8.22 -1.56
C PHE A 22 4.81 9.68 -1.36
N ASP A 23 4.54 10.10 -0.12
CA ASP A 23 4.08 11.46 0.17
C ASP A 23 5.22 12.49 0.19
N PHE A 24 6.39 12.13 0.74
CA PHE A 24 7.48 13.10 0.99
C PHE A 24 8.88 12.57 0.73
N GLY A 25 9.09 11.25 0.83
CA GLY A 25 10.43 10.67 0.94
C GLY A 25 11.14 10.37 -0.38
N GLY A 26 10.39 10.08 -1.46
CA GLY A 26 10.94 9.62 -2.73
C GLY A 26 10.78 10.62 -3.88
N SER A 27 11.73 10.61 -4.81
CA SER A 27 11.57 11.24 -6.12
C SER A 27 10.63 10.41 -6.99
N ARG A 28 10.03 11.02 -8.03
CA ARG A 28 9.18 10.30 -8.98
C ARG A 28 9.88 9.06 -9.56
N GLU A 29 11.15 9.20 -9.94
CA GLU A 29 11.95 8.13 -10.51
C GLU A 29 12.15 6.99 -9.50
N GLU A 30 12.28 7.30 -8.20
CA GLU A 30 12.35 6.31 -7.13
C GLU A 30 11.01 5.59 -6.90
N LEU A 31 9.88 6.32 -6.95
CA LEU A 31 8.54 5.74 -6.83
C LEU A 31 8.23 4.79 -8.00
N GLU A 32 8.54 5.22 -9.24
CA GLU A 32 8.37 4.41 -10.45
C GLU A 32 9.24 3.16 -10.41
N SER A 33 10.49 3.30 -9.95
CA SER A 33 11.40 2.16 -9.78
C SER A 33 10.87 1.16 -8.76
N LEU A 34 10.40 1.63 -7.59
CA LEU A 34 9.82 0.75 -6.58
C LEU A 34 8.59 -0.02 -7.10
N ILE A 35 7.70 0.65 -7.83
CA ILE A 35 6.53 0.00 -8.45
C ILE A 35 6.99 -1.06 -9.45
N SER A 36 7.94 -0.73 -10.33
CA SER A 36 8.46 -1.65 -11.35
C SER A 36 9.07 -2.91 -10.70
N LEU A 37 9.80 -2.74 -9.59
CA LEU A 37 10.33 -3.84 -8.79
C LEU A 37 9.23 -4.68 -8.13
N VAL A 38 8.05 -4.13 -7.84
CA VAL A 38 6.94 -4.95 -7.34
C VAL A 38 6.19 -5.64 -8.49
N GLU A 39 6.12 -5.02 -9.67
CA GLU A 39 5.49 -5.59 -10.87
C GLU A 39 6.21 -6.82 -11.41
N GLU A 40 7.53 -6.79 -11.49
CA GLU A 40 8.29 -7.91 -12.06
C GLU A 40 8.63 -8.98 -11.01
N TRP A 41 7.77 -9.23 -10.01
CA TRP A 41 8.09 -9.88 -8.72
C TRP A 41 8.99 -11.13 -8.76
N ASP A 42 8.82 -11.96 -9.79
CA ASP A 42 9.55 -13.23 -9.99
C ASP A 42 10.81 -13.09 -10.86
N GLY A 43 11.17 -11.87 -11.24
CA GLY A 43 12.30 -11.53 -12.08
C GLY A 43 13.64 -11.58 -11.34
N THR A 44 14.72 -11.75 -12.10
CA THR A 44 16.07 -11.58 -11.56
C THR A 44 16.38 -10.09 -11.47
N TRP A 45 16.18 -9.49 -10.30
CA TRP A 45 16.64 -8.14 -9.98
C TRP A 45 18.16 -8.12 -10.00
N LYS A 46 18.74 -7.77 -11.13
CA LYS A 46 20.18 -7.62 -11.27
C LYS A 46 20.60 -6.28 -10.65
N GLU A 47 20.58 -6.23 -9.32
CA GLU A 47 21.31 -5.34 -8.38
C GLU A 47 21.43 -3.83 -8.62
N GLU A 48 20.90 -3.25 -9.70
CA GLU A 48 20.97 -1.80 -9.94
C GLU A 48 19.68 -1.13 -9.47
N PHE A 49 19.53 -1.04 -8.15
CA PHE A 49 18.52 -0.18 -7.54
C PHE A 49 18.84 1.27 -7.85
N CYS A 50 17.83 2.09 -8.18
CA CYS A 50 18.06 3.50 -8.48
C CYS A 50 18.54 4.32 -7.26
N SER A 51 18.26 3.83 -6.04
CA SER A 51 18.77 4.40 -4.79
C SER A 51 18.85 3.37 -3.66
N GLU A 52 19.61 3.69 -2.61
CA GLU A 52 19.69 2.85 -1.41
C GLU A 52 18.36 2.83 -0.65
N GLN A 53 17.58 3.91 -0.70
CA GLN A 53 16.24 4.01 -0.12
C GLN A 53 15.28 3.01 -0.78
N VAL A 54 15.21 2.99 -2.12
CA VAL A 54 14.39 2.03 -2.87
C VAL A 54 14.82 0.60 -2.55
N LYS A 55 16.13 0.34 -2.52
CA LYS A 55 16.68 -0.96 -2.16
C LYS A 55 16.23 -1.42 -0.77
N ILE A 56 16.31 -0.55 0.24
CA ILE A 56 15.90 -0.87 1.62
C ILE A 56 14.41 -1.19 1.68
N ILE A 57 13.56 -0.33 1.11
CA ILE A 57 12.10 -0.49 1.13
C ILE A 57 11.69 -1.75 0.38
N PHE A 58 12.21 -1.94 -0.84
CA PHE A 58 11.92 -3.13 -1.64
C PHE A 58 12.39 -4.40 -0.93
N SER A 59 13.61 -4.42 -0.36
CA SER A 59 14.13 -5.59 0.36
C SER A 59 13.25 -5.95 1.56
N ALA A 60 12.76 -4.96 2.30
CA ALA A 60 11.87 -5.18 3.44
C ALA A 60 10.50 -5.74 3.01
N LEU A 61 9.93 -5.20 1.93
CA LEU A 61 8.70 -5.71 1.32
C LEU A 61 8.90 -7.13 0.79
N PHE A 62 9.91 -7.36 -0.03
CA PHE A 62 10.24 -8.65 -0.63
C PHE A 62 10.39 -9.73 0.43
N LYS A 63 11.19 -9.48 1.46
CA LYS A 63 11.38 -10.44 2.55
C LYS A 63 10.07 -10.72 3.28
N THR A 64 9.30 -9.69 3.61
CA THR A 64 8.06 -9.83 4.40
C THR A 64 6.96 -10.53 3.63
N ILE A 65 6.74 -10.13 2.38
CA ILE A 65 5.72 -10.71 1.49
C ILE A 65 6.03 -12.18 1.21
N ASN A 66 7.29 -12.53 0.92
CA ASN A 66 7.68 -13.93 0.71
C ASN A 66 7.57 -14.77 2.00
N GLU A 67 8.00 -14.24 3.14
CA GLU A 67 7.85 -14.94 4.44
C GLU A 67 6.38 -15.24 4.75
N LEU A 68 5.51 -14.23 4.62
CA LEU A 68 4.06 -14.40 4.82
C LEU A 68 3.44 -15.31 3.77
N GLY A 69 3.84 -15.16 2.51
CA GLY A 69 3.37 -15.96 1.38
C GLY A 69 3.65 -17.44 1.59
N ILE A 70 4.86 -17.81 2.01
CA ILE A 70 5.23 -19.21 2.31
C ILE A 70 4.36 -19.77 3.45
N ARG A 71 4.24 -19.04 4.57
CA ARG A 71 3.46 -19.51 5.73
C ARG A 71 1.97 -19.61 5.42
N ALA A 72 1.41 -18.60 4.78
CA ALA A 72 0.02 -18.60 4.37
C ALA A 72 -0.24 -19.74 3.39
N SER A 73 0.64 -19.96 2.40
CA SER A 73 0.47 -21.04 1.43
C SER A 73 0.44 -22.42 2.08
N ALA A 74 1.25 -22.65 3.11
CA ALA A 74 1.24 -23.91 3.87
C ALA A 74 -0.10 -24.14 4.60
N LEU A 75 -0.68 -23.09 5.21
CA LEU A 75 -1.97 -23.18 5.90
C LEU A 75 -3.14 -23.33 4.92
N GLN A 76 -3.08 -22.61 3.81
CA GLN A 76 -4.14 -22.51 2.81
C GLN A 76 -4.08 -23.61 1.74
N GLN A 77 -2.99 -24.40 1.72
CA GLN A 77 -2.74 -25.48 0.75
C GLN A 77 -2.83 -25.02 -0.72
N ARG A 78 -2.48 -23.76 -0.98
CA ARG A 78 -2.41 -23.15 -2.32
C ARG A 78 -1.44 -21.98 -2.29
N SER A 79 -0.93 -21.57 -3.45
CA SER A 79 -0.05 -20.40 -3.52
C SER A 79 -0.80 -19.12 -3.14
N ILE A 80 -0.27 -18.38 -2.17
CA ILE A 80 -0.82 -17.10 -1.69
C ILE A 80 0.08 -15.92 -2.06
N THR A 81 1.38 -16.14 -2.27
CA THR A 81 2.37 -15.07 -2.47
C THR A 81 1.96 -14.08 -3.57
N HIS A 82 1.53 -14.57 -4.73
CA HIS A 82 1.12 -13.70 -5.84
C HIS A 82 -0.03 -12.77 -5.46
N HIS A 83 -1.02 -13.25 -4.68
CA HIS A 83 -2.10 -12.38 -4.23
C HIS A 83 -1.61 -11.28 -3.28
N LEU A 84 -0.65 -11.59 -2.39
CA LEU A 84 -0.04 -10.58 -1.51
C LEU A 84 0.69 -9.50 -2.32
N VAL A 85 1.42 -9.90 -3.36
CA VAL A 85 2.11 -8.97 -4.28
C VAL A 85 1.10 -8.05 -4.97
N GLN A 86 0.01 -8.60 -5.51
CA GLN A 86 -1.03 -7.81 -6.18
C GLN A 86 -1.70 -6.79 -5.23
N ILE A 87 -1.91 -7.15 -3.97
CA ILE A 87 -2.45 -6.23 -2.95
C ILE A 87 -1.51 -5.04 -2.74
N TRP A 88 -0.20 -5.29 -2.60
CA TRP A 88 0.80 -4.24 -2.43
C TRP A 88 0.97 -3.38 -3.69
N LEU A 89 0.97 -4.01 -4.86
CA LEU A 89 1.05 -3.30 -6.13
C LEU A 89 -0.14 -2.35 -6.33
N SER A 90 -1.36 -2.80 -5.99
CA SER A 90 -2.55 -1.96 -6.04
C SER A 90 -2.44 -0.75 -5.11
N LEU A 91 -1.88 -0.93 -3.91
CA LEU A 91 -1.65 0.18 -2.99
C LEU A 91 -0.68 1.20 -3.60
N MET A 92 0.48 0.75 -4.07
CA MET A 92 1.52 1.64 -4.61
C MET A 92 1.05 2.41 -5.84
N LYS A 93 0.29 1.77 -6.74
CA LYS A 93 -0.32 2.46 -7.89
C LYS A 93 -1.31 3.54 -7.45
N SER A 94 -2.06 3.28 -6.38
CA SER A 94 -2.99 4.25 -5.82
C SER A 94 -2.27 5.43 -5.16
N MET A 95 -1.18 5.17 -4.42
CA MET A 95 -0.33 6.21 -3.83
C MET A 95 0.38 7.05 -4.90
N MET A 96 0.86 6.41 -5.98
CA MET A 96 1.43 7.12 -7.14
C MET A 96 0.43 8.09 -7.77
N LYS A 97 -0.86 7.70 -7.85
CA LYS A 97 -1.91 8.60 -8.33
C LYS A 97 -2.06 9.84 -7.45
N GLU A 98 -1.97 9.70 -6.12
CA GLU A 98 -2.01 10.85 -5.19
C GLU A 98 -0.77 11.73 -5.30
N ALA A 99 0.40 11.12 -5.44
CA ALA A 99 1.66 11.83 -5.69
C ALA A 99 1.59 12.65 -7.00
N GLN A 100 1.02 12.07 -8.07
CA GLN A 100 0.80 12.75 -9.34
C GLN A 100 -0.17 13.93 -9.22
N TRP A 101 -1.31 13.75 -8.53
CA TRP A 101 -2.24 14.86 -8.26
C TRP A 101 -1.53 16.01 -7.53
N THR A 102 -0.72 15.67 -6.52
CA THR A 102 0.04 16.65 -5.73
C THR A 102 1.07 17.38 -6.58
N LEU A 103 1.87 16.64 -7.37
CA LEU A 103 2.92 17.19 -8.23
C LEU A 103 2.33 18.13 -9.30
N ASN A 104 1.22 17.73 -9.91
CA ASN A 104 0.56 18.50 -10.97
C ASN A 104 -0.37 19.60 -10.42
N LYS A 105 -0.55 19.69 -9.10
CA LYS A 105 -1.51 20.59 -8.43
C LYS A 105 -2.95 20.36 -8.91
N GLU A 106 -3.28 19.13 -9.24
CA GLU A 106 -4.61 18.71 -9.65
C GLU A 106 -5.50 18.49 -8.43
N VAL A 107 -6.75 18.92 -8.53
CA VAL A 107 -7.77 18.66 -7.51
C VAL A 107 -8.79 17.70 -8.12
N PRO A 108 -8.80 16.42 -7.74
CA PRO A 108 -9.75 15.45 -8.28
C PRO A 108 -11.18 15.78 -7.82
N SER A 109 -12.16 15.25 -8.55
CA SER A 109 -13.54 15.22 -8.05
C SER A 109 -13.64 14.35 -6.79
N LEU A 110 -14.68 14.55 -5.97
CA LEU A 110 -14.89 13.71 -4.78
C LEU A 110 -15.01 12.23 -5.14
N ASP A 111 -15.72 11.90 -6.22
CA ASP A 111 -15.89 10.51 -6.66
C ASP A 111 -14.56 9.90 -7.10
N GLU A 112 -13.77 10.63 -7.88
CA GLU A 112 -12.45 10.17 -8.31
C GLU A 112 -11.48 10.03 -7.13
N TYR A 113 -11.50 11.01 -6.21
CA TYR A 113 -10.75 10.96 -4.97
C TYR A 113 -11.11 9.72 -4.18
N MET A 114 -12.39 9.46 -3.93
CA MET A 114 -12.82 8.33 -3.12
C MET A 114 -12.55 6.98 -3.78
N LEU A 115 -12.63 6.88 -5.12
CA LEU A 115 -12.26 5.67 -5.85
C LEU A 115 -10.79 5.29 -5.69
N ASN A 116 -9.91 6.27 -5.50
CA ASN A 116 -8.50 6.03 -5.18
C ASN A 116 -8.27 5.91 -3.67
N GLY A 117 -8.89 6.81 -2.91
CA GLY A 117 -8.66 7.07 -1.48
C GLY A 117 -8.89 5.88 -0.57
N TYR A 118 -9.84 4.99 -0.90
CA TYR A 118 -10.06 3.78 -0.12
C TYR A 118 -8.92 2.74 -0.31
N VAL A 119 -8.24 2.78 -1.45
CA VAL A 119 -7.08 1.92 -1.71
C VAL A 119 -5.84 2.51 -1.05
N SER A 120 -5.55 3.80 -1.30
CA SER A 120 -4.41 4.51 -0.72
C SER A 120 -4.44 4.60 0.81
N PHE A 121 -5.61 4.41 1.45
CA PHE A 121 -5.70 4.27 2.91
C PHE A 121 -5.02 3.00 3.47
N ALA A 122 -4.52 2.11 2.61
CA ALA A 122 -3.60 1.02 2.93
C ALA A 122 -4.13 -0.13 3.81
N LEU A 123 -5.44 -0.23 4.06
CA LEU A 123 -5.99 -1.39 4.78
C LEU A 123 -5.90 -2.71 4.01
N GLY A 124 -5.76 -2.69 2.68
CA GLY A 124 -5.62 -3.89 1.85
C GLY A 124 -4.46 -4.78 2.30
N PRO A 125 -3.20 -4.27 2.28
CA PRO A 125 -2.05 -5.01 2.78
C PRO A 125 -2.09 -5.39 4.27
N ILE A 126 -2.92 -4.71 5.09
CA ILE A 126 -3.00 -4.98 6.52
C ILE A 126 -4.00 -6.12 6.81
N ILE A 127 -5.22 -5.99 6.30
CA ILE A 127 -6.34 -6.87 6.63
C ILE A 127 -6.23 -8.18 5.85
N LEU A 128 -6.07 -8.11 4.53
CA LEU A 128 -6.23 -9.28 3.67
C LEU A 128 -5.16 -10.35 3.93
N PRO A 129 -3.86 -10.02 4.11
CA PRO A 129 -2.86 -11.02 4.45
C PRO A 129 -3.13 -11.68 5.80
N ALA A 130 -3.63 -10.92 6.79
CA ALA A 130 -3.94 -11.44 8.12
C ALA A 130 -5.07 -12.49 8.09
N LEU A 131 -6.04 -12.35 7.18
CA LEU A 131 -7.16 -13.30 7.05
C LEU A 131 -6.71 -14.71 6.69
N TYR A 132 -5.58 -14.88 5.98
CA TYR A 132 -5.02 -16.20 5.68
C TYR A 132 -4.50 -16.97 6.90
N PHE A 133 -4.41 -16.31 8.06
CA PHE A 133 -3.93 -16.90 9.30
C PHE A 133 -5.03 -17.04 10.36
N VAL A 134 -6.29 -16.80 9.99
CA VAL A 134 -7.45 -16.83 10.90
C VAL A 134 -8.40 -17.96 10.49
N GLY A 135 -8.72 -18.82 11.45
CA GLY A 135 -9.77 -19.82 11.27
C GLY A 135 -9.44 -20.90 10.21
N PRO A 136 -10.45 -21.41 9.49
CA PRO A 136 -10.26 -22.43 8.46
C PRO A 136 -9.59 -21.85 7.21
N GLN A 137 -9.31 -22.72 6.24
CA GLN A 137 -8.84 -22.29 4.93
C GLN A 137 -9.83 -21.31 4.29
N LEU A 138 -9.31 -20.25 3.71
CA LEU A 138 -10.02 -19.23 2.95
C LEU A 138 -9.97 -19.62 1.46
N PRO A 139 -11.06 -20.21 0.93
CA PRO A 139 -11.09 -20.70 -0.44
C PRO A 139 -10.89 -19.58 -1.45
N GLU A 140 -10.29 -19.90 -2.58
CA GLU A 140 -10.01 -18.92 -3.64
C GLU A 140 -11.29 -18.25 -4.17
N TYR A 141 -12.40 -19.00 -4.29
CA TYR A 141 -13.67 -18.43 -4.71
C TYR A 141 -14.22 -17.38 -3.73
N VAL A 142 -13.87 -17.45 -2.44
CA VAL A 142 -14.26 -16.44 -1.44
C VAL A 142 -13.44 -15.16 -1.64
N VAL A 143 -12.13 -15.30 -1.86
CA VAL A 143 -11.23 -14.16 -2.13
C VAL A 143 -11.64 -13.41 -3.41
N ASN A 144 -12.12 -14.15 -4.41
CA ASN A 144 -12.60 -13.60 -5.68
C ASN A 144 -14.08 -13.17 -5.63
N HIS A 145 -14.77 -13.38 -4.51
CA HIS A 145 -16.18 -13.01 -4.38
C HIS A 145 -16.31 -11.49 -4.27
N PRO A 146 -17.28 -10.84 -4.95
CA PRO A 146 -17.46 -9.39 -4.88
C PRO A 146 -17.65 -8.85 -3.46
N GLU A 147 -18.30 -9.63 -2.58
CA GLU A 147 -18.50 -9.22 -1.18
C GLU A 147 -17.20 -9.08 -0.40
N TYR A 148 -16.18 -9.89 -0.70
CA TYR A 148 -14.88 -9.80 -0.04
C TYR A 148 -14.23 -8.42 -0.30
N GLN A 149 -14.29 -7.97 -1.56
CA GLN A 149 -13.80 -6.65 -1.96
C GLN A 149 -14.72 -5.52 -1.49
N ASN A 150 -16.04 -5.72 -1.48
CA ASN A 150 -16.99 -4.72 -0.99
C ASN A 150 -16.81 -4.43 0.51
N LEU A 151 -16.59 -5.46 1.32
CA LEU A 151 -16.33 -5.28 2.76
C LEU A 151 -15.04 -4.50 3.00
N LEU A 152 -13.96 -4.84 2.27
CA LEU A 152 -12.71 -4.09 2.32
C LEU A 152 -12.94 -2.63 1.90
N LYS A 153 -13.65 -2.40 0.79
CA LYS A 153 -13.96 -1.05 0.30
C LYS A 153 -14.72 -0.24 1.34
N LEU A 154 -15.72 -0.82 1.99
CA LEU A 154 -16.51 -0.14 3.02
C LEU A 154 -15.66 0.25 4.23
N VAL A 155 -14.89 -0.70 4.80
CA VAL A 155 -14.05 -0.39 5.97
C VAL A 155 -12.95 0.62 5.63
N SER A 156 -12.34 0.51 4.45
CA SER A 156 -11.37 1.48 3.96
C SER A 156 -11.97 2.86 3.72
N THR A 157 -13.19 2.93 3.18
CA THR A 157 -13.90 4.20 2.98
C THR A 157 -14.16 4.90 4.30
N CYS A 158 -14.65 4.17 5.31
CA CYS A 158 -14.81 4.70 6.66
C CYS A 158 -13.48 5.18 7.25
N GLY A 159 -12.43 4.37 7.11
CA GLY A 159 -11.10 4.71 7.60
C GLY A 159 -10.52 5.97 6.95
N ARG A 160 -10.61 6.08 5.62
CA ARG A 160 -10.21 7.26 4.84
C ARG A 160 -10.93 8.51 5.32
N LEU A 161 -12.26 8.48 5.38
CA LEU A 161 -13.07 9.63 5.80
C LEU A 161 -12.75 10.06 7.24
N LEU A 162 -12.60 9.11 8.18
CA LEU A 162 -12.23 9.41 9.56
C LEU A 162 -10.82 10.01 9.65
N ASN A 163 -9.87 9.48 8.87
CA ASN A 163 -8.51 10.01 8.80
C ASN A 163 -8.51 11.44 8.26
N ASP A 164 -9.30 11.74 7.22
CA ASP A 164 -9.39 13.07 6.64
C ASP A 164 -10.04 14.08 7.58
N ILE A 165 -11.15 13.72 8.25
CA ILE A 165 -11.80 14.60 9.23
C ILE A 165 -10.81 15.04 10.32
N GLN A 166 -9.96 14.12 10.80
CA GLN A 166 -9.00 14.40 11.86
C GLN A 166 -7.72 15.09 11.34
N GLY A 167 -7.25 14.72 10.14
CA GLY A 167 -5.96 15.14 9.59
C GLY A 167 -6.02 16.39 8.69
N PHE A 168 -7.20 16.80 8.23
CA PHE A 168 -7.35 17.85 7.22
C PHE A 168 -6.69 19.17 7.62
N GLN A 169 -6.84 19.61 8.88
CA GLN A 169 -6.26 20.87 9.35
C GLN A 169 -4.73 20.86 9.32
N VAL A 170 -4.12 19.73 9.68
CA VAL A 170 -2.66 19.56 9.67
C VAL A 170 -2.14 19.51 8.23
N ARG A 171 -2.77 18.70 7.36
CA ARG A 171 -2.41 18.60 5.94
C ARG A 171 -2.54 19.94 5.22
N PHE A 172 -3.62 20.67 5.47
CA PHE A 172 -3.82 22.01 4.90
C PHE A 172 -2.75 23.01 5.36
N SER A 173 -2.29 22.89 6.61
CA SER A 173 -1.21 23.74 7.15
C SER A 173 0.14 23.41 6.51
N LEU A 174 0.46 22.13 6.33
CA LEU A 174 1.68 21.68 5.66
C LEU A 174 1.71 22.09 4.18
N TYR A 175 0.58 21.97 3.48
CA TYR A 175 0.45 22.43 2.10
C TYR A 175 0.66 23.95 1.96
N LYS A 176 0.13 24.75 2.89
CA LYS A 176 0.41 26.19 2.92
C LYS A 176 1.89 26.49 3.14
N LEU A 177 2.54 25.73 4.02
CA LEU A 177 3.96 25.91 4.32
C LEU A 177 4.85 25.58 3.11
N SER A 178 4.55 24.49 2.40
CA SER A 178 5.30 24.09 1.19
C SER A 178 5.16 25.13 0.07
N LEU A 179 3.96 25.67 -0.15
CA LEU A 179 3.75 26.75 -1.11
C LEU A 179 4.54 28.02 -0.78
N GLN A 180 4.64 28.39 0.50
CA GLN A 180 5.42 29.54 0.95
C GLN A 180 6.91 29.36 0.70
N LEU A 181 7.44 28.15 0.92
CA LEU A 181 8.85 27.84 0.67
C LEU A 181 9.19 27.81 -0.82
N THR A 182 8.30 27.30 -1.68
CA THR A 182 8.51 27.29 -3.14
C THR A 182 8.38 28.66 -3.81
N ASN A 183 7.69 29.62 -3.19
CA ASN A 183 7.54 31.00 -3.70
C ASN A 183 8.62 31.96 -3.18
N ALA A 184 9.54 31.50 -2.33
CA ALA A 184 10.60 32.30 -1.72
C ALA A 184 11.97 32.12 -2.41
N VAL A 185 12.02 31.42 -3.54
CA VAL A 185 13.22 31.16 -4.36
C VAL A 185 13.05 31.77 -5.75
#